data_AF-A0A7R9C1J2-F1
#
_entry.id   AF-A0A7R9C1J2-F1
#
_cell.length_a   1.000
_cell.length_b   1.000
_cell.length_c   1.000
_cell.angle_alpha   90.00
_cell.angle_beta   90.00
_cell.angle_gamma   90.00
#
_symmetry.space_group_name_H-M   'P 1'
#
loop_
_entity.id
_entity.type
_entity.pdbx_description
1 polymer ?
#
loop_
_entity_poly.entity_id
_entity_poly.type
_entity_poly.pdbx_seq_one_letter_code
_entity_poly.pdbx_strand_id
1 'polypeptide(L)'
;QITEPGYYEDGKFGIRLETIVTVVEKNLPRNFDGPYLGLEPVTFVPFEPKLICAELLSTKQKNWLNNYNALVRDKIGAELHERDNTEAYEWMMARTGPVVVTKPCKLLAGSSAASVNTPRTSFLTNYVLIPVTILLMNLISF
;
A
#
# COMPACT_ATOMS: atom_id res chain seq x y z
N GLN A 1 -11.71 5.92 -9.85
CA GLN A 1 -12.24 5.40 -8.57
C GLN A 1 -11.10 5.30 -7.57
N ILE A 2 -11.39 5.13 -6.28
CA ILE A 2 -10.37 4.94 -5.23
C ILE A 2 -10.57 3.55 -4.62
N THR A 3 -9.48 2.82 -4.38
CA THR A 3 -9.50 1.58 -3.58
C THR A 3 -8.82 1.86 -2.25
N GLU A 4 -9.55 1.81 -1.14
CA GLU A 4 -9.04 2.28 0.16
C GLU A 4 -9.37 1.38 1.38
N PRO A 5 -9.09 0.07 1.35
CA PRO A 5 -9.29 -0.78 2.52
C PRO A 5 -8.48 -0.27 3.73
N GLY A 6 -9.09 -0.38 4.91
CA GLY A 6 -8.44 0.02 6.16
C GLY A 6 -8.92 -0.77 7.38
N TYR A 7 -8.12 -0.72 8.44
CA TYR A 7 -8.37 -1.32 9.74
C TYR A 7 -7.93 -0.34 10.84
N TYR A 8 -8.71 -0.21 11.91
CA TYR A 8 -8.43 0.69 13.02
C TYR A 8 -8.67 -0.04 14.34
N GLU A 9 -7.74 0.14 15.27
CA GLU A 9 -7.85 -0.34 16.65
C GLU A 9 -7.79 0.85 17.61
N ASP A 10 -8.92 1.10 18.29
CA ASP A 10 -9.10 2.27 19.14
C ASP A 10 -8.02 2.39 20.22
N GLY A 11 -7.49 3.60 20.38
CA GLY A 11 -6.42 3.88 21.35
C GLY A 11 -5.07 3.25 20.99
N LYS A 12 -4.93 2.59 19.83
CA LYS A 12 -3.67 2.00 19.36
C LYS A 12 -3.24 2.57 18.01
N PHE A 13 -3.68 1.96 16.90
CA PHE A 13 -3.20 2.30 15.56
C PHE A 13 -4.28 2.14 14.50
N GLY A 14 -4.03 2.72 13.33
CA GLY A 14 -4.85 2.56 12.14
C GLY A 14 -3.99 2.33 10.90
N ILE A 15 -4.51 1.58 9.94
CA ILE A 15 -3.89 1.32 8.65
C ILE A 15 -4.95 1.58 7.58
N ARG A 16 -4.59 2.35 6.55
CA ARG A 16 -5.39 2.52 5.33
C ARG A 16 -4.47 2.43 4.13
N LEU A 17 -4.84 1.61 3.16
CA LEU A 17 -4.10 1.44 1.90
C LEU A 17 -4.92 2.03 0.79
N GLU A 18 -4.51 3.20 0.29
CA GLU A 18 -5.27 3.97 -0.70
C GLU A 18 -4.54 4.03 -2.04
N THR A 19 -5.27 3.69 -3.11
CA THR A 19 -4.77 3.76 -4.49
C THR A 19 -5.86 4.34 -5.40
N ILE A 20 -5.51 5.34 -6.21
CA ILE A 20 -6.39 5.82 -7.28
C ILE A 20 -6.29 4.82 -8.43
N VAL A 21 -7.44 4.34 -8.88
CA VAL A 21 -7.55 3.40 -9.99
C VAL A 21 -8.46 3.92 -11.09
N THR A 22 -8.13 3.58 -12.33
CA THR A 22 -9.00 3.82 -13.48
C THR A 22 -9.58 2.50 -13.98
N VAL A 23 -10.79 2.57 -14.53
CA VAL A 23 -11.47 1.41 -15.13
C VAL A 23 -10.97 1.30 -16.57
N VAL A 24 -10.49 0.11 -16.93
CA VAL A 24 -9.99 -0.18 -18.28
C VAL A 24 -10.64 -1.43 -18.83
N GLU A 25 -10.70 -1.55 -20.14
CA GLU A 25 -11.08 -2.80 -20.79
C GLU A 25 -9.97 -3.84 -20.65
N LYS A 26 -10.37 -5.09 -20.38
CA LYS A 26 -9.50 -6.26 -20.26
C LYS A 26 -9.98 -7.32 -21.24
N ASN A 27 -9.12 -7.61 -22.21
CA ASN A 27 -9.31 -8.69 -23.15
C ASN A 27 -8.95 -10.02 -22.49
N LEU A 28 -9.96 -10.85 -22.20
CA LEU A 28 -9.78 -12.19 -21.67
C LEU A 28 -10.05 -13.23 -22.76
N PRO A 29 -9.47 -14.45 -22.67
CA PRO A 29 -9.63 -15.49 -23.69
C PRO A 29 -11.09 -15.94 -23.92
N ARG A 30 -11.99 -15.70 -22.96
CA ARG A 30 -13.42 -16.05 -23.06
C ARG A 30 -14.27 -14.80 -22.86
N ASN A 31 -14.60 -14.13 -23.96
CA ASN A 31 -15.57 -13.03 -23.97
C ASN A 31 -16.91 -13.57 -24.47
N PHE A 32 -17.91 -13.62 -23.59
CA PHE A 32 -19.24 -14.13 -23.93
C PHE A 32 -20.17 -13.02 -24.47
N ASP A 33 -20.00 -11.77 -24.01
CA ASP A 33 -20.92 -10.67 -24.36
C ASP A 33 -20.27 -9.26 -24.22
N GLY A 34 -19.00 -9.12 -24.62
CA GLY A 34 -18.26 -7.85 -24.58
C GLY A 34 -16.93 -7.92 -23.81
N PRO A 35 -16.15 -6.82 -23.78
CA PRO A 35 -14.90 -6.76 -23.03
C PRO A 35 -15.18 -6.80 -21.53
N TYR A 36 -14.34 -7.49 -20.77
CA TYR A 36 -14.38 -7.38 -19.31
C TYR A 36 -13.78 -6.05 -18.89
N LEU A 37 -14.17 -5.55 -17.72
CA LEU A 37 -13.55 -4.39 -17.12
C LEU A 37 -12.55 -4.82 -16.05
N GLY A 38 -11.45 -4.10 -15.95
CA GLY A 38 -10.44 -4.24 -14.92
C GLY A 38 -10.07 -2.89 -14.32
N LEU A 39 -9.26 -2.94 -13.28
CA LEU A 39 -8.73 -1.77 -12.61
C LEU A 39 -7.24 -1.66 -12.87
N GLU A 40 -6.79 -0.45 -13.20
CA GLU A 40 -5.37 -0.12 -13.31
C GLU A 40 -5.00 1.01 -12.34
N PRO A 41 -3.88 0.89 -11.61
CA PRO A 41 -3.42 1.94 -10.72
C PRO A 41 -2.96 3.16 -11.54
N VAL A 42 -3.33 4.33 -11.05
CA VAL A 42 -2.84 5.63 -11.55
C VAL A 42 -1.75 6.17 -10.62
N THR A 43 -1.87 5.91 -9.32
CA THR A 43 -0.86 6.25 -8.31
C THR A 43 0.13 5.11 -8.14
N PHE A 44 1.43 5.41 -8.29
CA PHE A 44 2.52 4.46 -8.14
C PHE A 44 3.41 4.84 -6.97
N VAL A 45 3.10 4.31 -5.79
CA VAL A 45 3.89 4.48 -4.57
C VAL A 45 4.18 3.09 -3.97
N PRO A 46 5.42 2.77 -3.57
CA PRO A 46 5.73 1.49 -2.94
C PRO A 46 4.92 1.28 -1.66
N PHE A 47 4.45 0.05 -1.44
CA PHE A 47 3.97 -0.36 -0.12
C PHE A 47 5.16 -0.46 0.85
N GLU A 48 4.94 -0.23 2.15
CA GLU A 48 5.99 -0.37 3.16
C GLU A 48 6.30 -1.85 3.42
N PRO A 49 7.45 -2.38 2.96
CA PRO A 49 7.75 -3.82 3.01
C PRO A 49 7.86 -4.34 4.45
N LYS A 50 8.23 -3.50 5.42
CA LYS A 50 8.33 -3.91 6.82
C LYS A 50 6.98 -4.26 7.46
N LEU A 51 5.88 -3.77 6.89
CA LEU A 51 4.52 -4.04 7.36
C LEU A 51 3.84 -5.21 6.62
N ILE A 52 4.55 -5.85 5.69
CA ILE A 52 4.02 -6.95 4.88
C ILE A 52 4.47 -8.29 5.45
N CYS A 53 3.50 -9.03 5.97
CA CYS A 53 3.65 -10.40 6.43
C CYS A 53 3.56 -11.37 5.22
N ALA A 54 4.68 -11.62 4.54
CA ALA A 54 4.69 -12.41 3.28
C ALA A 54 4.13 -13.84 3.42
N GLU A 55 4.13 -14.41 4.63
CA GLU A 55 3.54 -15.73 4.90
C GLU A 55 2.01 -15.76 4.77
N LEU A 56 1.34 -14.63 5.01
CA LEU A 56 -0.12 -14.51 4.85
C LEU A 56 -0.55 -14.29 3.39
N LEU A 57 0.39 -14.03 2.49
CA LEU A 57 0.10 -13.79 1.08
C LEU A 57 0.14 -15.11 0.29
N SER A 58 -0.92 -15.38 -0.45
CA SER A 58 -0.93 -16.41 -1.49
C SER A 58 0.13 -16.13 -2.56
N THR A 59 0.52 -17.16 -3.32
CA THR A 59 1.43 -17.02 -4.45
C THR A 59 0.93 -15.98 -5.46
N LYS A 60 -0.38 -15.94 -5.73
CA LYS A 60 -0.99 -14.95 -6.63
C LYS A 60 -0.83 -13.52 -6.11
N GLN A 61 -1.04 -13.29 -4.81
CA GLN A 61 -0.88 -11.97 -4.20
C GLN A 61 0.59 -11.51 -4.18
N LYS A 62 1.54 -12.42 -3.90
CA LYS A 62 2.98 -12.14 -4.01
C LYS A 62 3.37 -11.72 -5.42
N ASN A 63 2.92 -12.49 -6.42
CA ASN A 63 3.18 -12.19 -7.82
C ASN A 63 2.57 -10.84 -8.23
N TRP A 64 1.34 -10.56 -7.79
CA TRP A 64 0.71 -9.27 -8.04
C TRP A 64 1.51 -8.11 -7.44
N LEU A 65 1.95 -8.23 -6.18
CA LEU A 65 2.72 -7.19 -5.49
C LEU A 65 4.11 -7.00 -6.13
N ASN A 66 4.78 -8.08 -6.54
CA ASN A 66 6.05 -8.01 -7.25
C ASN A 66 5.90 -7.33 -8.62
N ASN A 67 4.82 -7.63 -9.35
CA ASN A 67 4.53 -6.96 -10.62
C ASN A 67 4.21 -5.48 -10.41
N TYR A 68 3.46 -5.13 -9.36
CA TYR A 68 3.23 -3.73 -9.00
C TYR A 68 4.53 -3.01 -8.66
N ASN A 69 5.41 -3.63 -7.85
CA ASN A 69 6.73 -3.08 -7.53
C ASN A 69 7.60 -2.86 -8.77
N ALA A 70 7.50 -3.74 -9.77
CA ALA A 70 8.16 -3.55 -11.06
C ALA A 70 7.60 -2.34 -11.80
N LEU A 71 6.27 -2.19 -11.90
CA LEU A 71 5.65 -1.01 -12.50
C LEU A 71 6.05 0.29 -11.82
N VAL A 72 6.19 0.30 -10.49
CA VAL A 72 6.68 1.47 -9.74
C VAL A 72 8.11 1.80 -10.16
N ARG A 73 9.02 0.83 -10.20
CA ARG A 73 10.40 1.06 -10.66
C ARG A 73 10.46 1.57 -12.09
N ASP A 74 9.66 1.00 -12.98
CA ASP A 74 9.70 1.35 -14.40
C ASP A 74 9.19 2.78 -14.62
N LYS A 75 8.03 3.11 -14.04
CA LYS A 75 7.39 4.42 -14.24
C LYS A 75 8.05 5.52 -13.41
N ILE A 76 8.16 5.31 -12.10
CA ILE A 76 8.69 6.33 -11.19
C ILE A 76 10.21 6.40 -11.28
N GLY A 77 10.89 5.27 -11.47
CA GLY A 77 12.34 5.28 -11.63
C GLY A 77 12.79 6.07 -12.84
N ALA A 78 12.11 5.94 -13.99
CA ALA A 78 12.39 6.75 -15.17
C ALA A 78 12.26 8.25 -14.89
N GLU A 79 11.15 8.68 -14.29
CA GLU A 79 10.91 10.09 -13.92
C GLU A 79 11.94 10.63 -12.91
N LEU A 80 12.36 9.82 -11.95
CA LEU A 80 13.37 10.21 -10.96
C LEU A 80 14.76 10.37 -11.59
N HIS A 81 15.12 9.50 -12.54
CA HIS A 81 16.36 9.63 -13.31
C HIS A 81 16.36 10.89 -14.17
N GLU A 82 15.27 11.18 -14.89
CA GLU A 82 15.16 12.38 -15.72
C GLU A 82 15.30 13.67 -14.91
N ARG A 83 14.94 13.64 -13.62
CA ARG A 83 15.03 14.77 -12.69
C ARG A 83 16.32 14.79 -11.86
N ASP A 84 17.26 13.89 -12.13
CA ASP A 84 18.52 13.71 -11.37
C ASP A 84 18.30 13.53 -9.85
N ASN A 85 17.19 12.90 -9.47
CA ASN A 85 16.84 12.69 -8.06
C ASN A 85 17.28 11.30 -7.58
N THR A 86 18.60 11.16 -7.43
CA THR A 86 19.23 9.89 -7.05
C THR A 86 18.79 9.40 -5.66
N GLU A 87 18.61 10.29 -4.69
CA GLU A 87 18.17 9.92 -3.33
C GLU A 87 16.80 9.25 -3.34
N ALA A 88 15.82 9.85 -4.02
CA ALA A 88 14.48 9.28 -4.13
C ALA A 88 14.49 7.96 -4.93
N TYR A 89 15.36 7.86 -5.94
CA TYR A 89 15.50 6.65 -6.73
C TYR A 89 16.01 5.49 -5.86
N GLU A 90 17.08 5.69 -5.08
CA GLU A 90 17.61 4.69 -4.16
C GLU A 90 16.58 4.30 -3.09
N TRP A 91 15.85 5.29 -2.55
CA TRP A 91 14.77 5.07 -1.59
C TRP A 91 13.65 4.17 -2.14
N MET A 92 13.27 4.38 -3.39
CA MET A 92 12.25 3.58 -4.10
C MET A 92 12.77 2.16 -4.36
N MET A 93 14.01 2.03 -4.85
CA MET A 93 14.62 0.72 -5.10
C MET A 93 14.68 -0.14 -3.84
N ALA A 94 15.02 0.46 -2.69
CA ALA A 94 15.05 -0.22 -1.40
C ALA A 94 13.67 -0.75 -0.94
N ARG A 95 12.56 -0.14 -1.39
CA ARG A 95 11.19 -0.52 -0.99
C ARG A 95 10.47 -1.42 -1.99
N THR A 96 10.93 -1.45 -3.22
CA THR A 96 10.32 -2.24 -4.30
C THR A 96 10.99 -3.59 -4.51
N GLY A 97 11.90 -4.00 -3.62
CA GLY A 97 12.54 -5.32 -3.66
C GLY A 97 11.54 -6.50 -3.74
N PRO A 98 12.02 -7.69 -4.17
CA PRO A 98 11.16 -8.85 -4.34
C PRO A 98 10.55 -9.31 -3.01
N VAL A 99 9.24 -9.55 -3.04
CA VAL A 99 8.46 -10.08 -1.92
C VAL A 99 8.54 -11.59 -1.94
N VAL A 100 9.40 -12.12 -1.08
CA VAL A 100 9.64 -13.55 -0.85
C VAL A 100 9.53 -13.85 0.65
N VAL A 101 9.17 -15.10 0.99
CA VAL A 101 9.17 -15.54 2.39
C VAL A 101 10.62 -15.75 2.82
N THR A 102 11.19 -14.75 3.50
CA THR A 102 12.60 -14.79 3.96
C THR A 102 12.71 -14.89 5.47
N LYS A 103 11.69 -14.45 6.20
CA LYS A 103 11.64 -14.51 7.67
C LYS A 103 10.20 -14.82 8.12
N PRO A 104 10.04 -15.65 9.17
CA PRO A 104 8.73 -15.90 9.73
C PRO A 104 8.16 -14.62 10.30
N CYS A 105 6.90 -14.37 9.97
CA CYS A 105 6.19 -13.23 10.46
C CYS A 105 5.84 -13.49 11.93
N LYS A 106 6.32 -12.61 12.83
CA LYS A 106 5.83 -12.62 14.21
C LYS A 106 4.40 -12.10 14.18
N LEU A 107 3.46 -13.00 13.94
CA LEU A 107 2.06 -12.73 14.26
C LEU A 107 2.06 -12.40 15.76
N LEU A 108 1.68 -11.17 16.10
CA LEU A 108 1.36 -10.87 17.48
C LEU A 108 0.24 -11.83 17.85
N ALA A 109 0.55 -12.84 18.66
CA ALA A 109 -0.45 -13.78 19.13
C ALA A 109 -1.58 -12.95 19.72
N GLY A 110 -2.75 -13.01 19.07
CA GLY A 110 -3.90 -12.21 19.42
C GLY A 110 -4.21 -12.41 20.90
N SER A 111 -4.30 -11.29 21.62
CA SER A 111 -5.04 -11.26 22.87
C SER A 111 -6.43 -11.82 22.60
N SER A 112 -6.78 -12.85 23.37
CA SER A 112 -8.08 -13.49 23.44
C SER A 112 -9.23 -12.48 23.28
N ALA A 113 -10.28 -12.92 22.57
CA ALA A 113 -11.59 -12.29 22.58
C ALA A 113 -11.94 -11.76 23.97
N ALA A 114 -12.04 -10.45 24.11
CA ALA A 114 -12.53 -9.79 25.31
C ALA A 114 -13.85 -9.12 24.95
N SER A 115 -14.90 -9.71 25.51
CA SER A 115 -16.27 -9.22 25.65
C SER A 115 -16.42 -7.71 25.47
N VAL A 116 -17.38 -7.35 24.61
CA VAL A 116 -18.14 -6.11 24.72
C VAL A 116 -18.57 -5.94 26.19
N ASN A 117 -18.16 -4.84 26.80
CA ASN A 117 -18.85 -4.13 27.87
C ASN A 117 -18.15 -2.78 28.08
N THR A 118 -18.74 -1.74 27.51
CA THR A 118 -18.41 -0.33 27.80
C THR A 118 -18.95 0.06 29.18
N PRO A 119 -18.20 0.88 29.94
CA PRO A 119 -18.71 2.20 30.26
C PRO A 119 -17.67 3.33 30.12
N ARG A 120 -18.19 4.54 29.85
CA ARG A 120 -17.50 5.82 29.68
C ARG A 120 -16.51 6.14 30.81
N THR A 121 -15.36 6.72 30.44
CA THR A 121 -14.88 8.00 31.01
C THR A 121 -13.80 8.62 30.11
N SER A 122 -13.89 9.94 29.95
CA SER A 122 -12.93 10.86 29.34
C SER A 122 -11.52 10.74 29.93
N PHE A 123 -10.47 11.05 29.17
CA PHE A 123 -9.51 12.14 29.42
C PHE A 123 -8.36 12.10 28.39
N LEU A 124 -8.05 13.30 27.91
CA LEU A 124 -6.89 13.82 27.16
C LEU A 124 -5.65 12.90 27.16
N THR A 125 -4.85 12.76 26.09
CA THR A 125 -3.85 13.78 25.70
C THR A 125 -3.15 13.39 24.38
N ASN A 126 -2.88 14.44 23.62
CA ASN A 126 -2.07 14.71 22.42
C ASN A 126 -0.93 13.79 21.92
N TYR A 127 -0.63 14.05 20.63
CA TYR A 127 0.64 13.96 19.88
C TYR A 127 1.06 12.59 19.31
N VAL A 128 0.63 12.30 18.07
CA VAL A 128 1.51 11.87 16.94
C VAL A 128 0.81 12.23 15.62
N LEU A 129 0.84 13.51 15.26
CA LEU A 129 0.62 13.98 13.89
C LEU A 129 1.83 14.87 13.59
N ILE A 130 2.37 14.80 12.37
CA ILE A 130 3.68 15.30 11.90
C ILE A 130 4.75 14.19 12.01
N PRO A 131 5.13 13.46 10.93
CA PRO A 131 5.51 14.04 9.62
C PRO A 131 5.23 13.12 8.40
N VAL A 132 3.98 13.00 7.92
CA VAL A 132 3.69 12.28 6.64
C VAL A 132 3.02 13.18 5.60
N THR A 133 2.53 14.36 5.97
CA THR A 133 1.80 15.24 5.05
C THR A 133 2.63 16.31 4.34
N ILE A 134 3.94 16.44 4.59
CA ILE A 134 4.75 17.51 3.98
C ILE A 134 5.36 17.14 2.62
N LEU A 135 5.43 15.86 2.24
CA LEU A 135 6.06 15.49 0.95
C LEU A 135 5.11 15.52 -0.26
N LEU A 136 3.79 15.64 -0.06
CA LEU A 136 2.80 15.54 -1.15
C LEU A 136 2.24 16.88 -1.65
N MET A 137 2.60 18.02 -1.05
CA MET A 137 2.10 19.34 -1.52
C MET A 137 3.10 20.15 -2.37
N ASN A 138 4.35 19.70 -2.54
CA ASN A 138 5.35 20.40 -3.37
C ASN A 138 5.54 19.82 -4.78
N LEU A 139 4.66 18.91 -5.23
CA LEU A 139 4.71 18.33 -6.57
C LEU A 139 3.51 18.66 -7.46
N ILE A 140 2.62 19.57 -7.04
CA ILE A 140 1.49 20.06 -7.85
C ILE A 140 1.49 21.61 -7.93
N SER A 141 2.67 22.22 -8.02
CA SER A 141 2.78 23.61 -8.45
C SER A 141 4.01 23.78 -9.31
N PHE A 142 3.88 23.32 -10.55
CA PHE A 142 4.41 23.92 -11.77
C PHE A 142 3.54 23.46 -12.94
#